data_AF-A0A532DYV3-F1
#
_entry.id   AF-A0A532DYV3-F1
#
_cell.length_a   1.000
_cell.length_b   1.000
_cell.length_c   1.000
_cell.angle_alpha   90.00
_cell.angle_beta   90.00
_cell.angle_gamma   90.00
#
_symmetry.space_group_name_H-M   'P 1'
#
loop_
_entity.id
_entity.type
_entity.pdbx_description
1 polymer ?
#
loop_
_entity_poly.entity_id
_entity_poly.type
_entity_poly.pdbx_seq_one_letter_code
_entity_poly.pdbx_strand_id
1 'polypeptide(L)'
;MPLSIILSVVLLFPVPGWAAEGEVFPDLDINDPVALQEGSRVLEEELKLAARAQTYLLIDLVSGVIQIKARGVDLHRLPVAAWTVTELPRLTGTFRLTARPPVIRRKIDPSATTEQEPISLSDMPTEYRLSFTPAMTMDVESADSQGTMGWIHATSRKAWKQLRAWKQRLAGVQSPGEASTISLTLSSEQAQSLAWSTVDGMPVVIRRPSEP
;
A
#
# COMPACT_ATOMS: atom_id res chain seq x y z
N MET A 1 51.62 -12.27 47.42
CA MET A 1 50.67 -11.42 46.68
C MET A 1 51.17 -11.27 45.25
N PRO A 2 50.43 -11.76 44.24
CA PRO A 2 50.47 -11.15 42.92
C PRO A 2 49.07 -10.75 42.42
N LEU A 3 49.01 -9.54 41.83
CA LEU A 3 47.88 -8.95 41.13
C LEU A 3 47.36 -9.88 40.04
N SER A 4 46.06 -10.17 40.03
CA SER A 4 45.35 -10.71 38.86
C SER A 4 44.78 -9.55 38.04
N ILE A 5 45.21 -9.49 36.79
CA ILE A 5 44.73 -8.55 35.75
C ILE A 5 43.34 -9.01 35.34
N ILE A 6 42.32 -8.17 35.58
CA ILE A 6 40.94 -8.43 35.15
C ILE A 6 40.84 -8.12 33.65
N LEU A 7 40.66 -9.17 32.85
CA LEU A 7 40.39 -9.12 31.43
C LEU A 7 38.91 -8.74 31.22
N SER A 8 38.65 -7.50 30.79
CA SER A 8 37.32 -7.04 30.41
C SER A 8 36.88 -7.69 29.09
N VAL A 9 35.99 -8.67 29.17
CA VAL A 9 35.29 -9.21 28.00
C VAL A 9 34.22 -8.21 27.59
N VAL A 10 34.46 -7.48 26.51
CA VAL A 10 33.43 -6.66 25.84
C VAL A 10 32.48 -7.61 25.12
N LEU A 11 31.26 -7.74 25.64
CA LEU A 11 30.16 -8.43 24.97
C LEU A 11 29.78 -7.62 23.72
N LEU A 12 30.19 -8.12 22.56
CA LEU A 12 29.67 -7.71 21.25
C LEU A 12 28.20 -8.16 21.19
N PHE A 13 27.28 -7.25 21.51
CA PHE A 13 25.88 -7.45 21.15
C PHE A 13 25.76 -7.36 19.62
N PRO A 14 25.17 -8.36 18.93
CA PRO A 14 24.82 -8.20 17.53
C PRO A 14 23.76 -7.10 17.45
N VAL A 15 24.12 -5.98 16.82
CA VAL A 15 23.17 -4.96 16.39
C VAL A 15 22.15 -5.69 15.51
N PRO A 16 20.83 -5.59 15.77
CA PRO A 16 19.84 -6.16 14.86
C PRO A 16 20.08 -5.54 13.49
N GLY A 17 20.25 -6.44 12.52
CA GLY A 17 20.76 -6.14 11.20
C GLY A 17 20.06 -4.96 10.55
N TRP A 18 20.88 -4.18 9.86
CA TRP A 18 20.46 -3.23 8.84
C TRP A 18 19.30 -3.82 8.04
N ALA A 19 18.27 -2.99 7.80
CA ALA A 19 17.21 -3.29 6.87
C ALA A 19 17.85 -3.89 5.61
N ALA A 20 17.49 -5.13 5.27
CA ALA A 20 17.82 -5.66 3.96
C ALA A 20 17.27 -4.64 2.97
N GLU A 21 18.16 -3.98 2.22
CA GLU A 21 17.82 -3.07 1.15
C GLU A 21 16.89 -3.87 0.22
N GLY A 22 15.59 -3.67 0.35
CA GLY A 22 14.61 -4.43 -0.40
C GLY A 22 14.85 -4.14 -1.87
N GLU A 23 15.04 -5.18 -2.67
CA GLU A 23 15.13 -5.04 -4.12
C GLU A 23 13.89 -4.26 -4.60
N VAL A 24 14.12 -3.19 -5.39
CA VAL A 24 13.07 -2.21 -5.73
C VAL A 24 11.94 -2.86 -6.54
N PHE A 25 12.29 -3.80 -7.43
CA PHE A 25 11.35 -4.60 -8.22
C PHE A 25 11.83 -6.06 -8.34
N PRO A 26 11.57 -6.93 -7.33
CA PRO A 26 12.08 -8.31 -7.31
C PRO A 26 11.43 -9.23 -8.35
N ASP A 27 10.34 -8.78 -8.97
CA ASP A 27 9.52 -9.52 -9.94
C ASP A 27 9.62 -8.95 -11.36
N LEU A 28 10.61 -8.09 -11.63
CA LEU A 28 10.82 -7.49 -12.94
C LEU A 28 11.42 -8.51 -13.92
N ASP A 29 10.71 -8.82 -15.01
CA ASP A 29 11.25 -9.63 -16.10
C ASP A 29 12.14 -8.78 -17.02
N ILE A 30 13.44 -9.08 -17.01
CA ILE A 30 14.45 -8.37 -17.80
C ILE A 30 14.34 -8.69 -19.30
N ASN A 31 13.64 -9.77 -19.66
CA ASN A 31 13.45 -10.14 -21.07
C ASN A 31 12.18 -9.51 -21.67
N ASP A 32 11.30 -8.93 -20.85
CA ASP A 32 10.12 -8.20 -21.31
C ASP A 32 10.45 -6.70 -21.43
N PRO A 33 10.59 -6.15 -22.66
CA PRO A 33 10.89 -4.74 -22.85
C PRO A 33 9.80 -3.81 -22.32
N VAL A 34 8.54 -4.26 -22.27
CA VAL A 34 7.42 -3.47 -21.75
C VAL A 34 7.50 -3.40 -20.23
N ALA A 35 7.78 -4.52 -19.56
CA ALA A 35 8.01 -4.54 -18.12
C ALA A 35 9.21 -3.65 -17.72
N LEU A 36 10.32 -3.72 -18.48
CA LEU A 36 11.50 -2.86 -18.25
C LEU A 36 11.20 -1.38 -18.44
N GLN A 37 10.43 -1.02 -19.47
CA GLN A 37 10.02 0.37 -19.70
C GLN A 37 9.15 0.88 -18.56
N GLU A 38 8.18 0.09 -18.10
CA GLU A 38 7.33 0.45 -16.97
C GLU A 38 8.14 0.54 -15.67
N GLY A 39 9.06 -0.40 -15.42
CA GLY A 39 9.97 -0.36 -14.27
C GLY A 39 10.82 0.91 -14.25
N SER A 40 11.41 1.27 -15.39
CA SER A 40 12.18 2.52 -15.55
C SER A 40 11.31 3.75 -15.28
N ARG A 41 10.09 3.79 -15.83
CA ARG A 41 9.14 4.90 -15.61
C ARG A 41 8.80 5.06 -14.13
N VAL A 42 8.49 3.96 -13.44
CA VAL A 42 8.15 4.00 -12.00
C VAL A 42 9.35 4.46 -11.19
N LEU A 43 10.55 3.95 -11.49
CA LEU A 43 11.79 4.34 -10.83
C LEU A 43 12.10 5.83 -11.00
N GLU A 44 11.91 6.38 -12.20
CA GLU A 44 12.11 7.81 -12.45
C GLU A 44 11.15 8.68 -11.62
N GLU A 45 9.88 8.30 -11.54
CA GLU A 45 8.89 9.01 -10.72
C GLU A 45 9.21 8.88 -9.23
N GLU A 46 9.59 7.68 -8.79
CA GLU A 46 10.00 7.44 -7.40
C GLU A 46 11.22 8.29 -7.04
N LEU A 47 12.24 8.37 -7.89
CA LEU A 47 13.43 9.17 -7.65
C LEU A 47 13.08 10.65 -7.44
N LYS A 48 12.15 11.19 -8.23
CA LYS A 48 11.64 12.57 -8.08
C LYS A 48 10.94 12.78 -6.73
N LEU A 49 10.23 11.77 -6.23
CA LEU A 49 9.54 11.82 -4.94
C LEU A 49 10.51 11.64 -3.77
N ALA A 50 11.46 10.71 -3.89
CA ALA A 50 12.47 10.40 -2.90
C ALA A 50 13.45 11.56 -2.65
N ALA A 51 13.68 12.41 -3.66
CA ALA A 51 14.47 13.63 -3.52
C ALA A 51 13.85 14.67 -2.57
N ARG A 52 12.58 14.50 -2.15
CA ARG A 52 11.87 15.45 -1.27
C ARG A 52 11.65 14.85 0.11
N ALA A 53 11.64 15.72 1.12
CA ALA A 53 11.30 15.35 2.50
C ALA A 53 9.78 15.16 2.67
N GLN A 54 9.22 14.11 2.07
CA GLN A 54 7.79 13.81 2.09
C GLN A 54 7.56 12.30 2.16
N THR A 55 6.38 11.91 2.67
CA THR A 55 5.86 10.54 2.57
C THR A 55 5.07 10.39 1.27
N TYR A 56 5.14 9.21 0.65
CA TYR A 56 4.42 8.90 -0.57
C TYR A 56 4.03 7.42 -0.62
N LEU A 57 3.09 7.07 -1.50
CA LEU A 57 2.71 5.69 -1.77
C LEU A 57 3.32 5.21 -3.09
N LEU A 58 3.82 3.98 -3.09
CA LEU A 58 4.07 3.21 -4.30
C LEU A 58 3.09 2.03 -4.31
N ILE A 59 2.15 2.02 -5.25
CA ILE A 59 1.20 0.92 -5.43
C ILE A 59 1.72 0.05 -6.56
N ASP A 60 2.22 -1.13 -6.23
CA ASP A 60 2.66 -2.09 -7.21
C ASP A 60 1.58 -3.14 -7.46
N LEU A 61 0.90 -3.02 -8.60
CA LEU A 61 -0.15 -3.93 -9.02
C LEU A 61 0.41 -5.27 -9.51
N VAL A 62 1.69 -5.34 -9.90
CA VAL A 62 2.35 -6.57 -10.35
C VAL A 62 2.64 -7.47 -9.15
N SER A 63 3.33 -6.92 -8.16
CA SER A 63 3.67 -7.64 -6.93
C SER A 63 2.49 -7.73 -5.96
N GLY A 64 1.47 -6.88 -6.12
CA GLY A 64 0.29 -6.82 -5.27
C GLY A 64 0.62 -6.26 -3.88
N VAL A 65 1.36 -5.15 -3.83
CA VAL A 65 1.80 -4.51 -2.58
C VAL A 65 1.63 -3.00 -2.67
N ILE A 66 1.14 -2.37 -1.60
CA ILE A 66 1.24 -0.93 -1.40
C ILE A 66 2.43 -0.68 -0.45
N GLN A 67 3.36 0.14 -0.87
CA GLN A 67 4.49 0.57 -0.05
C GLN A 67 4.27 2.01 0.39
N ILE A 68 4.37 2.26 1.69
CA ILE A 68 4.42 3.60 2.26
C ILE A 68 5.89 3.94 2.43
N LYS A 69 6.34 5.00 1.77
CA LYS A 69 7.77 5.35 1.69
C LYS A 69 8.02 6.78 2.10
N ALA A 70 9.22 7.05 2.60
CA ALA A 70 9.72 8.41 2.79
C ALA A 70 11.18 8.48 2.33
N ARG A 71 11.49 9.47 1.50
CA ARG A 71 12.85 9.66 0.94
C ARG A 71 13.46 8.38 0.31
N GLY A 72 12.65 7.55 -0.37
CA GLY A 72 13.12 6.30 -0.96
C GLY A 72 13.13 5.10 -0.01
N VAL A 73 12.96 5.32 1.30
CA VAL A 73 13.00 4.26 2.31
C VAL A 73 11.58 3.74 2.57
N ASP A 74 11.44 2.42 2.56
CA ASP A 74 10.21 1.74 2.93
C ASP A 74 9.93 1.89 4.42
N LEU A 75 8.80 2.50 4.76
CA LEU A 75 8.32 2.61 6.13
C LEU A 75 7.37 1.46 6.48
N HIS A 76 6.52 1.08 5.52
CA HIS A 76 5.53 0.04 5.72
C HIS A 76 5.10 -0.59 4.39
N ARG A 77 4.70 -1.86 4.41
CA ARG A 77 4.26 -2.61 3.24
C ARG A 77 2.92 -3.28 3.54
N LEU A 78 1.93 -3.02 2.69
CA LEU A 78 0.56 -3.52 2.82
C LEU A 78 0.28 -4.50 1.67
N PRO A 79 0.13 -5.80 1.93
CA PRO A 79 -0.21 -6.77 0.90
C PRO A 79 -1.62 -6.50 0.34
N VAL A 80 -1.72 -6.40 -0.99
CA VAL A 80 -2.98 -6.32 -1.70
C VAL A 80 -3.49 -7.72 -1.95
N ALA A 81 -4.69 -8.02 -1.42
CA ALA A 81 -5.31 -9.30 -1.70
C ALA A 81 -5.71 -9.35 -3.17
N ALA A 82 -6.58 -8.46 -3.63
CA ALA A 82 -7.01 -8.45 -5.02
C ALA A 82 -7.08 -7.00 -5.50
N TRP A 83 -7.02 -6.81 -6.82
CA TRP A 83 -7.23 -5.51 -7.40
C TRP A 83 -7.93 -5.64 -8.75
N THR A 84 -8.67 -4.60 -9.12
CA THR A 84 -9.28 -4.42 -10.44
C THR A 84 -9.08 -2.99 -10.90
N VAL A 85 -9.03 -2.79 -12.22
CA VAL A 85 -8.87 -1.46 -12.83
C VAL A 85 -9.78 -1.33 -14.03
N THR A 86 -10.38 -0.15 -14.22
CA THR A 86 -11.20 0.14 -15.41
C THR A 86 -10.37 0.56 -16.62
N GLU A 87 -9.40 1.46 -16.43
CA GLU A 87 -8.55 2.00 -17.50
C GLU A 87 -7.07 2.00 -17.09
N LEU A 88 -6.41 0.86 -17.27
CA LEU A 88 -5.00 0.65 -16.92
C LEU A 88 -4.04 1.63 -17.64
N PRO A 89 -4.21 1.93 -18.94
CA PRO A 89 -3.30 2.84 -19.64
C PRO A 89 -3.26 4.26 -19.07
N ARG A 90 -4.33 4.70 -18.39
CA ARG A 90 -4.42 6.04 -17.77
C ARG A 90 -3.70 6.15 -16.43
N LEU A 91 -3.26 5.04 -15.83
CA LEU A 91 -2.55 5.02 -14.55
C LEU A 91 -1.06 5.34 -14.70
N THR A 92 -0.74 6.43 -15.39
CA THR A 92 0.63 6.87 -15.66
C THR A 92 0.99 8.13 -14.88
N GLY A 93 2.20 8.16 -14.35
CA GLY A 93 2.75 9.32 -13.65
C GLY A 93 2.43 9.33 -12.15
N THR A 94 2.49 10.52 -11.56
CA THR A 94 2.25 10.75 -10.14
C THR A 94 0.85 11.34 -9.92
N PHE A 95 0.08 10.71 -9.04
CA PHE A 95 -1.22 11.17 -8.57
C PHE A 95 -1.09 11.82 -7.20
N ARG A 96 -1.96 12.78 -6.87
CA ARG A 96 -2.01 13.41 -5.55
C ARG A 96 -3.36 13.17 -4.91
N LEU A 97 -3.35 12.65 -3.69
CA LEU A 97 -4.57 12.43 -2.92
C LEU A 97 -5.25 13.78 -2.66
N THR A 98 -6.54 13.90 -2.99
CA THR A 98 -7.26 15.17 -2.80
C THR A 98 -7.71 15.37 -1.36
N ALA A 99 -8.11 14.28 -0.71
CA ALA A 99 -8.58 14.28 0.67
C ALA A 99 -8.37 12.91 1.33
N ARG A 100 -8.07 12.91 2.62
CA ARG A 100 -7.98 11.72 3.46
C ARG A 100 -9.35 11.04 3.61
N PRO A 101 -9.37 9.73 3.91
CA PRO A 101 -10.61 9.05 4.26
C PRO A 101 -11.30 9.73 5.44
N PRO A 102 -12.64 9.85 5.41
CA PRO A 102 -13.39 10.34 6.55
C PRO A 102 -13.27 9.36 7.72
N VAL A 103 -12.89 9.87 8.90
CA VAL A 103 -12.83 9.10 10.14
C VAL A 103 -14.06 9.42 10.97
N ILE A 104 -14.84 8.39 11.34
CA ILE A 104 -16.00 8.54 12.22
C ILE A 104 -15.47 8.82 13.63
N ARG A 105 -15.59 10.07 14.09
CA ARG A 105 -15.15 10.47 15.43
C ARG A 105 -16.25 10.16 16.45
N ARG A 106 -15.86 9.57 17.59
CA ARG A 106 -16.75 9.43 18.73
C ARG A 106 -17.21 10.82 19.18
N LYS A 107 -18.51 10.98 19.44
CA LYS A 107 -19.08 12.24 19.90
C LYS A 107 -18.49 12.58 21.27
N ILE A 108 -17.80 13.71 21.37
CA ILE A 108 -17.18 14.17 22.61
C ILE A 108 -18.31 14.64 23.54
N ASP A 109 -18.38 14.10 24.75
CA ASP A 109 -19.20 14.67 25.82
C ASP A 109 -18.34 15.65 26.64
N PRO A 110 -18.55 16.97 26.51
CA PRO A 110 -17.77 17.96 27.23
C PRO A 110 -18.02 17.95 28.75
N SER A 111 -18.99 17.16 29.24
CA SER A 111 -19.30 17.02 30.66
C SER A 111 -18.65 15.81 31.34
N ALA A 112 -17.98 14.94 30.57
CA ALA A 112 -17.26 13.79 31.13
C ALA A 112 -15.97 14.23 31.83
N THR A 113 -15.85 13.92 33.13
CA THR A 113 -14.69 14.27 33.99
C THR A 113 -13.47 13.37 33.74
N THR A 114 -13.59 12.37 32.86
CA THR A 114 -12.54 11.40 32.53
C THR A 114 -11.83 11.79 31.24
N GLU A 115 -10.51 11.65 31.21
CA GLU A 115 -9.71 11.87 30.01
C GLU A 115 -10.21 10.97 28.86
N GLN A 116 -10.47 11.59 27.71
CA GLN A 116 -11.01 10.89 26.55
C GLN A 116 -9.92 10.01 25.91
N GLU A 117 -10.28 8.78 25.55
CA GLU A 117 -9.38 7.89 24.82
C GLU A 117 -8.94 8.50 23.48
N PRO A 118 -7.63 8.48 23.16
CA PRO A 118 -7.13 8.96 21.89
C PRO A 118 -7.63 8.09 20.72
N ILE A 119 -7.74 8.70 19.53
CA ILE A 119 -8.09 7.97 18.31
C ILE A 119 -7.05 6.88 18.08
N SER A 120 -7.54 5.68 17.82
CA SER A 120 -6.73 4.49 17.61
C SER A 120 -6.89 3.94 16.19
N LEU A 121 -6.06 2.96 15.83
CA LEU A 121 -6.13 2.31 14.51
C LEU A 121 -7.48 1.64 14.27
N SER A 122 -8.11 1.09 15.31
CA SER A 122 -9.42 0.41 15.21
C SER A 122 -10.57 1.37 14.89
N ASP A 123 -10.38 2.67 15.10
CA ASP A 123 -11.36 3.70 14.72
C ASP A 123 -11.26 4.08 13.23
N MET A 124 -10.27 3.54 12.49
CA MET A 124 -10.13 3.79 11.06
C MET A 124 -11.15 3.00 10.24
N PRO A 125 -11.62 3.58 9.11
CA PRO A 125 -12.50 2.88 8.19
C PRO A 125 -11.77 1.72 7.51
N THR A 126 -12.52 0.66 7.23
CA THR A 126 -12.07 -0.52 6.48
C THR A 126 -12.54 -0.52 5.02
N GLU A 127 -13.51 0.34 4.70
CA GLU A 127 -14.08 0.53 3.37
C GLU A 127 -14.22 2.04 3.11
N TYR A 128 -13.61 2.52 2.03
CA TYR A 128 -13.62 3.95 1.68
C TYR A 128 -13.16 4.19 0.24
N ARG A 129 -13.52 5.36 -0.30
CA ARG A 129 -13.10 5.84 -1.62
C ARG A 129 -12.13 6.99 -1.48
N LEU A 130 -11.01 6.92 -2.19
CA LEU A 130 -10.02 7.97 -2.31
C LEU A 130 -10.11 8.61 -3.70
N SER A 131 -9.94 9.93 -3.75
CA SER A 131 -9.96 10.72 -4.98
C SER A 131 -8.61 11.39 -5.21
N PHE A 132 -8.21 11.52 -6.47
CA PHE A 132 -6.88 11.99 -6.85
C PHE A 132 -6.91 13.07 -7.92
N THR A 133 -5.79 13.80 -8.01
CA THR A 133 -5.44 14.70 -9.12
C THR A 133 -4.11 14.25 -9.74
N PRO A 134 -4.02 13.97 -11.06
CA PRO A 134 -5.09 13.97 -12.07
C PRO A 134 -6.25 13.01 -11.74
N ALA A 135 -7.41 13.22 -12.37
CA ALA A 135 -8.65 12.53 -12.01
C ALA A 135 -8.50 11.00 -12.05
N MET A 136 -8.54 10.39 -10.87
CA MET A 136 -8.53 8.95 -10.63
C MET A 136 -9.20 8.70 -9.28
N THR A 137 -9.88 7.57 -9.16
CA THR A 137 -10.51 7.13 -7.91
C THR A 137 -9.98 5.77 -7.51
N MET A 138 -9.78 5.58 -6.20
CA MET A 138 -9.36 4.31 -5.63
C MET A 138 -10.34 3.87 -4.55
N ASP A 139 -11.01 2.76 -4.81
CA ASP A 139 -11.91 2.10 -3.86
C ASP A 139 -11.10 1.09 -3.04
N VAL A 140 -11.14 1.23 -1.72
CA VAL A 140 -10.50 0.30 -0.79
C VAL A 140 -11.60 -0.49 -0.09
N GLU A 141 -11.52 -1.82 -0.18
CA GLU A 141 -12.45 -2.75 0.45
C GLU A 141 -11.69 -3.74 1.34
N SER A 142 -12.27 -4.12 2.47
CA SER A 142 -11.72 -5.16 3.34
C SER A 142 -12.23 -6.54 2.95
N ALA A 143 -11.33 -7.52 2.86
CA ALA A 143 -11.67 -8.92 2.61
C ALA A 143 -12.50 -9.54 3.75
N ASP A 144 -12.38 -9.00 4.96
CA ASP A 144 -12.97 -9.58 6.18
C ASP A 144 -14.45 -9.19 6.36
N SER A 145 -14.98 -8.23 5.58
CA SER A 145 -16.43 -8.01 5.48
C SER A 145 -17.15 -9.17 4.77
N GLN A 146 -16.40 -10.14 4.22
CA GLN A 146 -16.89 -11.42 3.70
C GLN A 146 -16.54 -12.63 4.60
N GLY A 147 -16.96 -12.63 5.86
CA GLY A 147 -17.14 -13.86 6.65
C GLY A 147 -15.87 -14.61 7.14
N THR A 148 -15.89 -15.00 8.41
CA THR A 148 -14.76 -15.43 9.26
C THR A 148 -14.18 -16.83 9.02
N MET A 149 -14.19 -17.38 7.79
CA MET A 149 -13.69 -18.76 7.53
C MET A 149 -12.62 -18.89 6.44
N GLY A 150 -11.95 -17.81 6.04
CA GLY A 150 -11.02 -17.84 4.90
C GLY A 150 -9.52 -17.98 5.20
N TRP A 151 -9.06 -17.69 6.41
CA TRP A 151 -7.67 -17.25 6.63
C TRP A 151 -6.58 -18.34 6.44
N ILE A 152 -6.94 -19.63 6.49
CA ILE A 152 -5.95 -20.73 6.36
C ILE A 152 -5.57 -21.07 4.89
N HIS A 153 -6.25 -20.50 3.88
CA HIS A 153 -5.92 -20.74 2.46
C HIS A 153 -4.86 -19.79 1.85
N ALA A 154 -3.99 -19.21 2.67
CA ALA A 154 -3.10 -18.11 2.27
C ALA A 154 -2.08 -18.43 1.16
N THR A 155 -1.87 -19.71 0.79
CA THR A 155 -0.95 -20.10 -0.29
C THR A 155 -1.63 -20.62 -1.57
N SER A 156 -2.91 -21.00 -1.52
CA SER A 156 -3.66 -21.52 -2.69
C SER A 156 -4.40 -20.45 -3.50
N ARG A 157 -4.42 -19.20 -3.01
CA ARG A 157 -5.21 -18.07 -3.56
C ARG A 157 -4.61 -17.38 -4.80
N LYS A 158 -3.33 -17.61 -5.15
CA LYS A 158 -2.75 -17.05 -6.38
C LYS A 158 -3.46 -17.57 -7.65
N ALA A 159 -3.80 -18.86 -7.66
CA ALA A 159 -4.52 -19.50 -8.77
C ALA A 159 -6.01 -19.12 -8.83
N TRP A 160 -6.66 -18.91 -7.67
CA TRP A 160 -8.10 -18.57 -7.63
C TRP A 160 -8.39 -17.10 -7.98
N LYS A 161 -7.44 -16.18 -7.72
CA LYS A 161 -7.59 -14.76 -8.09
C LYS A 161 -7.47 -14.52 -9.59
N GLN A 162 -6.59 -15.24 -10.29
CA GLN A 162 -6.53 -15.21 -11.76
C GLN A 162 -7.84 -15.74 -12.39
N LEU A 163 -8.46 -16.75 -11.79
CA LEU A 163 -9.73 -17.32 -12.27
C LEU A 163 -10.94 -16.39 -12.04
N ARG A 164 -10.93 -15.58 -10.97
CA ARG A 164 -11.99 -14.59 -10.69
C ARG A 164 -11.85 -13.31 -11.54
N ALA A 165 -10.61 -12.90 -11.83
CA ALA A 165 -10.31 -11.78 -12.74
C ALA A 165 -10.82 -12.04 -14.17
N TRP A 166 -10.88 -13.30 -14.61
CA TRP A 166 -11.47 -13.68 -15.90
C TRP A 166 -13.00 -13.59 -15.92
N LYS A 167 -13.69 -13.91 -14.82
CA LYS A 167 -15.17 -13.89 -14.76
C LYS A 167 -15.75 -12.48 -14.64
N GLN A 168 -15.02 -11.53 -14.04
CA GLN A 168 -15.50 -10.14 -13.87
C GLN A 168 -15.30 -9.27 -15.11
N ARG A 169 -14.38 -9.63 -16.01
CA ARG A 169 -14.25 -9.01 -17.36
C ARG A 169 -15.52 -9.13 -18.21
N LEU A 170 -16.43 -10.05 -17.87
CA LEU A 170 -17.69 -10.30 -18.59
C LEU A 170 -18.91 -9.55 -18.01
N ALA A 171 -18.81 -8.87 -16.87
CA ALA A 171 -19.96 -8.27 -16.19
C ALA A 171 -20.02 -6.73 -16.20
N GLY A 172 -19.00 -6.04 -16.71
CA GLY A 172 -18.96 -4.57 -16.74
C GLY A 172 -19.50 -3.98 -18.04
N VAL A 173 -20.75 -3.51 -18.05
CA VAL A 173 -21.27 -2.58 -19.05
C VAL A 173 -20.60 -1.22 -18.81
N GLN A 174 -19.70 -0.82 -19.71
CA GLN A 174 -18.97 0.46 -19.64
C GLN A 174 -19.85 1.62 -20.12
N SER A 175 -19.89 2.71 -19.34
CA SER A 175 -20.31 4.03 -19.82
C SER A 175 -19.05 4.83 -20.22
N PRO A 176 -18.95 5.31 -21.46
CA PRO A 176 -17.76 6.02 -21.94
C PRO A 176 -17.67 7.43 -21.33
N GLY A 177 -16.65 7.67 -20.49
CA GLY A 177 -16.33 9.01 -19.96
C GLY A 177 -15.88 9.09 -18.50
N GLU A 178 -15.91 7.98 -17.75
CA GLU A 178 -15.56 8.00 -16.32
C GLU A 178 -14.04 8.00 -16.08
N ALA A 179 -13.62 8.60 -14.95
CA ALA A 179 -12.22 8.60 -14.52
C ALA A 179 -11.70 7.18 -14.25
N SER A 180 -10.39 6.96 -14.42
CA SER A 180 -9.80 5.64 -14.13
C SER A 180 -10.05 5.29 -12.67
N THR A 181 -10.62 4.11 -12.45
CA THR A 181 -10.98 3.61 -11.12
C THR A 181 -10.19 2.35 -10.82
N ILE A 182 -9.57 2.32 -9.64
CA ILE A 182 -8.86 1.17 -9.10
C ILE A 182 -9.65 0.68 -7.90
N SER A 183 -9.97 -0.61 -7.84
CA SER A 183 -10.53 -1.23 -6.63
C SER A 183 -9.47 -2.13 -6.03
N LEU A 184 -9.17 -1.94 -4.74
CA LEU A 184 -8.18 -2.70 -3.98
C LEU A 184 -8.87 -3.42 -2.84
N THR A 185 -8.65 -4.72 -2.75
CA THR A 185 -9.07 -5.53 -1.61
C THR A 185 -7.87 -5.74 -0.68
N LEU A 186 -7.98 -5.27 0.56
CA LEU A 186 -6.98 -5.43 1.63
C LEU A 186 -7.55 -6.29 2.76
N SER A 187 -6.74 -6.72 3.74
CA SER A 187 -7.34 -7.18 5.02
C SER A 187 -7.79 -5.99 5.86
N SER A 188 -8.63 -6.23 6.87
CA SER A 188 -9.18 -5.16 7.70
C SER A 188 -8.09 -4.27 8.31
N GLU A 189 -7.07 -4.89 8.92
CA GLU A 189 -5.94 -4.19 9.53
C GLU A 189 -5.15 -3.36 8.50
N GLN A 190 -4.97 -3.89 7.29
CA GLN A 190 -4.19 -3.22 6.24
C GLN A 190 -4.97 -2.04 5.64
N ALA A 191 -6.30 -2.15 5.51
CA ALA A 191 -7.16 -1.04 5.14
C ALA A 191 -7.15 0.06 6.21
N GLN A 192 -7.23 -0.30 7.48
CA GLN A 192 -7.12 0.65 8.60
C GLN A 192 -5.76 1.34 8.64
N SER A 193 -4.67 0.58 8.46
CA SER A 193 -3.30 1.11 8.39
C SER A 193 -3.14 2.07 7.22
N LEU A 194 -3.68 1.73 6.05
CA LEU A 194 -3.69 2.63 4.90
C LEU A 194 -4.44 3.92 5.22
N ALA A 195 -5.67 3.82 5.75
CA ALA A 195 -6.46 4.99 6.11
C ALA A 195 -5.77 5.89 7.15
N TRP A 196 -5.09 5.29 8.13
CA TRP A 196 -4.32 6.00 9.14
C TRP A 196 -3.14 6.77 8.54
N SER A 197 -2.42 6.13 7.61
CA SER A 197 -1.20 6.67 7.02
C SER A 197 -1.44 7.74 5.95
N THR A 198 -2.62 7.73 5.31
CA THR A 198 -2.92 8.65 4.22
C THR A 198 -3.16 10.08 4.70
N VAL A 199 -2.60 11.05 3.96
CA VAL A 199 -2.74 12.48 4.24
C VAL A 199 -3.11 13.27 2.97
N ASP A 200 -3.75 14.41 3.14
CA ASP A 200 -4.13 15.29 2.04
C ASP A 200 -2.90 15.70 1.22
N GLY A 201 -3.02 15.65 -0.11
CA GLY A 201 -1.94 15.98 -1.04
C GLY A 201 -0.85 14.90 -1.19
N MET A 202 -0.96 13.76 -0.49
CA MET A 202 0.04 12.69 -0.54
C MET A 202 0.23 12.19 -1.97
N PRO A 203 1.48 12.17 -2.48
CA PRO A 203 1.75 11.66 -3.80
C PRO A 203 1.70 10.14 -3.85
N VAL A 204 1.22 9.61 -4.96
CA VAL A 204 1.05 8.19 -5.23
C VAL A 204 1.60 7.89 -6.63
N VAL A 205 2.47 6.89 -6.71
CA VAL A 205 2.95 6.32 -7.97
C VAL A 205 2.42 4.90 -8.07
N ILE A 206 1.98 4.51 -9.26
CA ILE A 206 1.40 3.19 -9.51
C ILE A 206 2.30 2.46 -10.51
N ARG A 207 2.69 1.22 -10.23
CA ARG A 207 3.31 0.31 -11.19
C ARG A 207 2.23 -0.61 -11.76
N ARG A 208 2.10 -0.60 -13.09
CA ARG A 208 1.09 -1.38 -13.82
C ARG A 208 1.68 -2.71 -14.29
N PRO A 209 0.88 -3.77 -14.46
CA PRO A 209 1.32 -4.93 -15.22
C PRO A 209 1.50 -4.58 -16.70
N SER A 210 2.45 -5.24 -17.36
CA SER A 210 2.52 -5.24 -18.83
C SER A 210 1.23 -5.84 -19.38
N GLU A 211 0.63 -5.19 -20.37
CA GLU A 211 -0.45 -5.80 -21.14
C GLU A 211 0.14 -6.99 -21.94
N PRO A 212 -0.52 -8.15 -21.96
CA PRO A 212 -0.11 -9.27 -22.81
C PRO A 212 -0.28 -8.97 -24.30
#